data_AF-A0A0M3LJ76-F1
#
_entry.id   AF-A0A0M3LJ76-F1
#
_cell.length_a   1.000
_cell.length_b   1.000
_cell.length_c   1.000
_cell.angle_alpha   90.00
_cell.angle_beta   90.00
_cell.angle_gamma   90.00
#
_symmetry.space_group_name_H-M   'P 1'
#
loop_
_entity.id
_entity.type
_entity.pdbx_description
1 polymer ?
#
loop_
_entity_poly.entity_id
_entity_poly.type
_entity_poly.pdbx_seq_one_letter_code
_entity_poly.pdbx_strand_id
1 'polypeptide(L)'
;TVCLPAKCPDPPLLENQLVLKEMENEVGVVQFFCKEGYSLHGPSALKCLPSQQWNDSFPFCEPVICEKPPYIPFGEPTTISLNFGSKVKYSCMNGFLLRGVSEIECHADGFWSPSLPECIPVECPHPEEIQNGIVDVQGLTFLSTALYTCKPGFELIGNTTIVCGENGQWIGGKPACQPVQCPEAKSIQYGIFSRQNLFYGQTITYSCQRGFQLEGQSILTCLDTGKWDFEAPICKAISCDAPEAIENGFVEGADYSYGAMIIYSCMPGFS
;
A
#
# COMPACT_ATOMS: atom_id res chain seq x y z
N THR A 1 -20.53 79.15 -48.30
CA THR A 1 -19.41 78.59 -47.50
C THR A 1 -19.50 77.09 -47.58
N VAL A 2 -18.51 76.45 -48.21
CA VAL A 2 -18.48 74.99 -48.36
C VAL A 2 -17.83 74.42 -47.09
N CYS A 3 -18.57 73.61 -46.33
CA CYS A 3 -17.99 72.87 -45.21
C CYS A 3 -17.22 71.67 -45.79
N LEU A 4 -15.90 71.73 -45.74
CA LEU A 4 -15.04 70.58 -46.02
C LEU A 4 -14.85 69.78 -44.71
N PRO A 5 -14.91 68.45 -44.74
CA PRO A 5 -14.63 67.64 -43.55
C PRO A 5 -13.19 67.88 -43.08
N ALA A 6 -13.00 68.02 -41.77
CA ALA A 6 -11.67 68.14 -41.18
C ALA A 6 -10.91 66.83 -41.43
N LYS A 7 -9.74 66.90 -42.06
CA LYS A 7 -8.89 65.73 -42.37
C LYS A 7 -7.76 65.65 -41.35
N CYS A 8 -7.82 64.66 -40.46
CA CYS A 8 -6.76 64.37 -39.51
C CYS A 8 -5.66 63.48 -40.12
N PRO A 9 -4.46 63.42 -39.52
CA PRO A 9 -3.39 62.50 -39.93
C PRO A 9 -3.83 61.03 -39.83
N ASP A 10 -3.36 60.20 -40.77
CA ASP A 10 -3.64 58.76 -40.77
C ASP A 10 -3.04 58.09 -39.52
N PRO A 11 -3.81 57.26 -38.79
CA PRO A 11 -3.30 56.59 -37.60
C PRO A 11 -2.19 55.56 -37.93
N PRO A 12 -1.18 55.39 -37.06
CA PRO A 12 -0.06 54.48 -37.27
C PRO A 12 -0.45 53.00 -37.00
N LEU A 13 -1.28 52.42 -37.88
CA LEU A 13 -1.91 51.11 -37.64
C LEU A 13 -0.91 49.94 -37.57
N LEU A 14 0.06 49.90 -38.48
CA LEU A 14 1.01 48.77 -38.59
C LEU A 14 2.06 48.78 -37.48
N GLU A 15 2.58 49.96 -37.15
CA GLU A 15 3.63 50.17 -36.14
C GLU A 15 3.12 49.79 -34.74
N ASN A 16 1.87 50.15 -34.45
CA ASN A 16 1.26 49.95 -33.14
C ASN A 16 0.37 48.69 -33.06
N GLN A 17 0.38 47.81 -34.07
CA GLN A 17 -0.48 46.61 -34.16
C GLN A 17 -1.98 46.87 -33.96
N LEU A 18 -2.43 48.07 -34.36
CA LEU A 18 -3.81 48.51 -34.22
C LEU A 18 -4.67 48.03 -35.39
N VAL A 19 -5.94 47.79 -35.09
CA VAL A 19 -7.04 47.59 -36.02
C VAL A 19 -8.00 48.74 -35.82
N LEU A 20 -8.31 49.47 -36.90
CA LEU A 20 -9.19 50.63 -36.86
C LEU A 20 -10.59 50.24 -37.32
N LYS A 21 -11.60 50.72 -36.60
CA LYS A 21 -13.01 50.64 -36.99
C LYS A 21 -13.64 52.03 -36.89
N GLU A 22 -14.17 52.52 -38.01
CA GLU A 22 -14.94 53.77 -38.02
C GLU A 22 -16.31 53.55 -37.36
N MET A 23 -16.74 54.49 -36.54
CA MET A 23 -18.06 54.42 -35.92
C MET A 23 -19.12 54.97 -36.89
N GLU A 24 -20.07 54.12 -37.29
CA GLU A 24 -21.18 54.49 -38.19
C GLU A 24 -22.06 55.62 -37.62
N ASN A 25 -22.06 55.81 -36.29
CA ASN A 25 -22.92 56.75 -35.58
C ASN A 25 -22.22 58.06 -35.15
N GLU A 26 -20.89 58.17 -35.30
CA GLU A 26 -20.13 59.36 -34.89
C GLU A 26 -19.13 59.79 -35.97
N VAL A 27 -19.53 60.79 -36.76
CA VAL A 27 -18.69 61.33 -37.85
C VAL A 27 -17.41 61.94 -37.28
N GLY A 28 -16.26 61.48 -37.78
CA GLY A 28 -14.95 61.94 -37.34
C GLY A 28 -14.42 61.25 -36.07
N VAL A 29 -15.04 60.15 -35.62
CA VAL A 29 -14.57 59.31 -34.51
C VAL A 29 -14.11 57.96 -35.02
N VAL A 30 -12.92 57.55 -34.60
CA VAL A 30 -12.32 56.25 -34.93
C VAL A 30 -12.11 55.45 -33.66
N GLN A 31 -12.46 54.17 -33.69
CA GLN A 31 -12.23 53.24 -32.60
C GLN A 31 -11.03 52.34 -32.91
N PHE A 32 -10.20 52.13 -31.91
CA PHE A 32 -9.00 51.31 -32.00
C PHE A 32 -9.17 50.01 -31.23
N PHE A 33 -8.75 48.93 -31.85
CA PHE A 33 -8.65 47.60 -31.26
C PHE A 33 -7.25 47.05 -31.51
N CYS A 34 -6.80 46.12 -30.68
CA CYS A 34 -5.58 45.39 -30.96
C CYS A 34 -5.89 44.09 -31.71
N LYS A 35 -4.89 43.57 -32.43
CA LYS A 35 -4.94 42.18 -32.92
C LYS A 35 -5.02 41.21 -31.73
N GLU A 36 -5.55 40.02 -31.97
CA GLU A 36 -5.61 38.97 -30.95
C GLU A 36 -4.23 38.68 -30.36
N GLY A 37 -4.16 38.52 -29.03
CA GLY A 37 -2.89 38.36 -28.31
C GLY A 37 -2.17 39.65 -27.96
N TYR A 38 -2.80 40.81 -28.18
CA TYR A 38 -2.27 42.12 -27.78
C TYR A 38 -3.30 42.92 -26.96
N SER A 39 -2.82 43.65 -25.96
CA SER A 39 -3.61 44.54 -25.10
C SER A 39 -3.46 45.99 -25.54
N LEU A 40 -4.55 46.76 -25.51
CA LEU A 40 -4.57 48.17 -25.91
C LEU A 40 -4.16 49.08 -24.74
N HIS A 41 -3.12 49.88 -24.95
CA HIS A 41 -2.66 50.89 -24.01
C HIS A 41 -2.92 52.29 -24.57
N GLY A 42 -3.73 53.08 -23.86
CA GLY A 42 -4.16 54.41 -24.28
C GLY A 42 -5.66 54.50 -24.60
N PRO A 43 -6.11 55.58 -25.27
CA PRO A 43 -7.52 55.81 -25.57
C PRO A 43 -8.05 54.82 -26.62
N SER A 44 -9.20 54.18 -26.34
CA SER A 44 -9.85 53.23 -27.26
C SER A 44 -10.56 53.89 -28.44
N ALA A 45 -10.76 55.21 -28.40
CA ALA A 45 -11.34 55.97 -29.49
C ALA A 45 -10.77 57.39 -29.53
N LEU A 46 -10.56 57.92 -30.73
CA LEU A 46 -10.12 59.28 -30.95
C LEU A 46 -11.10 60.04 -31.84
N LYS A 47 -11.25 61.34 -31.58
CA LYS A 47 -12.10 62.25 -32.34
C LYS A 47 -11.26 63.29 -33.06
N CYS A 48 -11.49 63.44 -34.35
CA CYS A 48 -10.89 64.47 -35.17
C CYS A 48 -11.55 65.83 -34.89
N LEU A 49 -10.78 66.78 -34.38
CA LEU A 49 -11.28 68.12 -34.05
C LEU A 49 -11.29 69.04 -35.29
N PRO A 50 -12.08 70.13 -35.28
CA PRO A 50 -12.05 71.14 -36.36
C PRO A 50 -10.67 71.78 -36.59
N SER A 51 -9.77 71.69 -35.61
CA SER A 51 -8.36 72.10 -35.70
C SER A 51 -7.49 71.15 -36.56
N GLN A 52 -8.08 70.09 -37.16
CA GLN A 52 -7.39 69.06 -37.92
C GLN A 52 -6.38 68.27 -37.08
N GLN A 53 -6.64 68.16 -35.78
CA GLN A 53 -5.85 67.41 -34.83
C GLN A 53 -6.73 66.40 -34.08
N TRP A 54 -6.13 65.27 -33.71
CA TRP A 54 -6.76 64.32 -32.81
C TRP A 54 -6.89 64.93 -31.41
N ASN A 55 -7.94 64.56 -30.69
CA ASN A 55 -8.20 65.02 -29.33
C ASN A 55 -7.23 64.44 -28.29
N ASP A 56 -6.49 63.38 -28.63
CA ASP A 56 -5.51 62.73 -27.78
C ASP A 56 -4.45 62.00 -28.64
N SER A 57 -3.47 61.39 -27.99
CA SER A 57 -2.38 60.62 -28.60
C SER A 57 -2.85 59.24 -29.07
N PHE A 58 -2.20 58.69 -30.10
CA PHE A 58 -2.52 57.35 -30.59
C PHE A 58 -2.23 56.28 -29.53
N PRO A 59 -3.13 55.31 -29.32
CA PRO A 59 -2.85 54.16 -28.46
C PRO A 59 -1.79 53.26 -29.11
N PHE A 60 -1.26 52.32 -28.33
CA PHE A 60 -0.38 51.27 -28.83
C PHE A 60 -0.76 49.92 -28.24
N CYS A 61 -0.40 48.85 -28.94
CA CYS A 61 -0.69 47.49 -28.53
C CYS A 61 0.56 46.80 -28.01
N GLU A 62 0.48 46.23 -26.80
CA GLU A 62 1.55 45.41 -26.23
C GLU A 62 1.16 43.93 -26.25
N PRO A 63 2.11 42.99 -26.44
CA PRO A 63 1.83 41.57 -26.38
C PRO A 63 1.23 41.16 -25.03
N VAL A 64 0.21 40.32 -25.05
CA VAL A 64 -0.34 39.70 -23.85
C VAL A 64 0.63 38.65 -23.35
N ILE A 65 0.99 38.77 -22.07
CA ILE A 65 1.89 37.87 -21.36
C ILE A 65 1.11 37.32 -20.16
N CYS A 66 0.93 36.01 -20.11
CA CYS A 66 0.34 35.35 -18.96
C CYS A 66 1.30 35.35 -17.78
N GLU A 67 0.74 35.31 -16.57
CA GLU A 67 1.54 35.06 -15.37
C GLU A 67 2.24 33.70 -15.43
N LYS A 68 3.26 33.49 -14.59
CA LYS A 68 3.93 32.19 -14.51
C LYS A 68 2.90 31.09 -14.20
N PRO A 69 2.90 29.96 -14.93
CA PRO A 69 1.99 28.86 -14.68
C PRO A 69 1.99 28.48 -13.19
N PRO A 70 0.82 28.38 -12.54
CA PRO A 70 0.76 28.08 -11.12
C PRO A 70 1.39 26.72 -10.79
N TYR A 71 1.96 26.62 -9.59
CA TYR A 71 2.48 25.37 -9.06
C TYR A 71 1.33 24.41 -8.72
N ILE A 72 1.48 23.14 -9.09
CA ILE A 72 0.57 22.07 -8.63
C ILE A 72 1.35 21.11 -7.72
N PRO A 73 0.77 20.68 -6.57
CA PRO A 73 1.40 19.69 -5.71
C PRO A 73 1.68 18.38 -6.47
N PHE A 74 2.86 17.80 -6.25
CA PHE A 74 3.28 16.53 -6.87
C PHE A 74 3.30 16.51 -8.40
N GLY A 75 3.37 17.68 -9.05
CA GLY A 75 3.51 17.79 -10.49
C GLY A 75 4.48 18.89 -10.91
N GLU A 76 4.96 18.79 -12.15
CA GLU A 76 5.92 19.72 -12.74
C GLU A 76 5.53 20.15 -14.17
N PRO A 77 5.74 21.42 -14.55
CA PRO A 77 5.54 21.89 -15.91
C PRO A 77 6.77 21.60 -16.78
N THR A 78 6.57 21.11 -18.01
CA THR A 78 7.67 20.67 -18.89
C THR A 78 8.45 21.82 -19.52
N THR A 79 7.78 22.90 -19.95
CA THR A 79 8.40 24.08 -20.58
C THR A 79 7.53 25.30 -20.33
N ILE A 80 8.14 26.44 -20.00
CA ILE A 80 7.42 27.66 -19.62
C ILE A 80 7.72 28.75 -20.65
N SER A 81 6.73 29.03 -21.49
CA SER A 81 6.65 30.26 -22.29
C SER A 81 5.41 31.02 -21.83
N LEU A 82 5.54 32.33 -21.66
CA LEU A 82 4.48 33.17 -21.07
C LEU A 82 3.66 33.93 -22.12
N ASN A 83 4.05 33.84 -23.38
CA ASN A 83 3.39 34.60 -24.46
C ASN A 83 2.01 34.03 -24.76
N PHE A 84 1.09 34.88 -25.21
CA PHE A 84 -0.18 34.44 -25.80
C PHE A 84 0.00 33.26 -26.77
N GLY A 85 -0.89 32.26 -26.66
CA GLY A 85 -0.86 31.02 -27.45
C GLY A 85 0.21 30.01 -27.01
N SER A 86 1.02 30.32 -26.00
CA SER A 86 1.95 29.35 -25.41
C SER A 86 1.19 28.25 -24.69
N LYS A 87 1.71 27.03 -24.76
CA LYS A 87 1.14 25.86 -24.10
C LYS A 87 2.10 25.30 -23.07
N VAL A 88 1.55 24.92 -21.93
CA VAL A 88 2.30 24.35 -20.82
C VAL A 88 1.70 23.00 -20.48
N LYS A 89 2.53 21.96 -20.56
CA LYS A 89 2.15 20.60 -20.19
C LYS A 89 2.62 20.30 -18.77
N TYR A 90 1.75 19.68 -17.99
CA TYR A 90 2.03 19.18 -16.65
C TYR A 90 2.18 17.65 -16.66
N SER A 91 3.13 17.18 -15.86
CA SER A 91 3.33 15.77 -15.55
C SER A 91 3.38 15.57 -14.04
N CYS A 92 2.78 14.48 -13.56
CA CYS A 92 2.85 14.11 -12.15
C CYS A 92 4.12 13.32 -11.85
N MET A 93 4.61 13.43 -10.62
CA MET A 93 5.68 12.59 -10.10
C MET A 93 5.25 11.11 -10.04
N ASN A 94 6.21 10.20 -9.96
CA ASN A 94 5.94 8.78 -9.79
C ASN A 94 5.04 8.50 -8.58
N GLY A 95 4.07 7.59 -8.75
CA GLY A 95 3.08 7.28 -7.71
C GLY A 95 1.90 8.24 -7.67
N PHE A 96 1.78 9.17 -8.62
CA PHE A 96 0.64 10.05 -8.77
C PHE A 96 0.05 9.99 -10.19
N LEU A 97 -1.28 10.05 -10.28
CA LEU A 97 -2.04 10.11 -11.52
C LEU A 97 -2.50 11.54 -11.79
N LEU A 98 -2.44 11.94 -13.05
CA LEU A 98 -2.93 13.24 -13.49
C LEU A 98 -4.45 13.18 -13.69
N ARG A 99 -5.19 14.01 -12.96
CA ARG A 99 -6.64 14.19 -13.09
C ARG A 99 -6.93 15.54 -13.74
N GLY A 100 -7.65 15.50 -14.86
CA GLY A 100 -7.97 16.69 -15.66
C GLY A 100 -7.16 16.74 -16.96
N VAL A 101 -7.03 17.94 -17.53
CA VAL A 101 -6.27 18.16 -18.76
C VAL A 101 -4.80 18.37 -18.44
N SER A 102 -3.90 17.65 -19.12
CA SER A 102 -2.46 17.78 -18.87
C SER A 102 -1.86 19.05 -19.48
N GLU A 103 -2.59 19.79 -20.30
CA GLU A 103 -2.09 20.95 -21.05
C GLU A 103 -3.01 22.15 -20.84
N ILE A 104 -2.40 23.31 -20.57
CA ILE A 104 -3.05 24.62 -20.49
C ILE A 104 -2.43 25.57 -21.50
N GLU A 105 -3.21 26.54 -21.97
CA GLU A 105 -2.87 27.53 -22.99
C GLU A 105 -3.04 28.95 -22.44
N CYS A 106 -2.14 29.85 -22.85
CA CYS A 106 -2.20 31.27 -22.48
C CYS A 106 -3.16 32.01 -23.41
N HIS A 107 -4.26 32.53 -22.86
CA HIS A 107 -5.30 33.22 -23.61
C HIS A 107 -5.08 34.74 -23.69
N ALA A 108 -5.87 35.40 -24.55
CA ALA A 108 -5.76 36.83 -24.82
C ALA A 108 -6.17 37.72 -23.64
N ASP A 109 -6.81 37.14 -22.62
CA ASP A 109 -7.12 37.79 -21.34
C ASP A 109 -5.95 37.75 -20.34
N GLY A 110 -4.83 37.11 -20.72
CA GLY A 110 -3.66 36.95 -19.86
C GLY A 110 -3.79 35.80 -18.85
N PHE A 111 -4.83 34.98 -18.95
CA PHE A 111 -5.05 33.83 -18.07
C PHE A 111 -4.77 32.51 -18.77
N TRP A 112 -4.40 31.52 -17.95
CA TRP A 112 -4.24 30.14 -18.39
C TRP A 112 -5.58 29.42 -18.41
N SER A 113 -5.84 28.68 -19.48
CA SER A 113 -7.03 27.84 -19.59
C SER A 113 -6.72 26.52 -20.31
N PRO A 114 -7.36 25.39 -20.00
CA PRO A 114 -8.42 25.20 -18.99
C PRO A 114 -7.87 25.25 -17.55
N SER A 115 -8.72 24.95 -16.56
CA SER A 115 -8.29 24.82 -15.16
C SER A 115 -7.13 23.84 -15.00
N LEU A 116 -6.27 24.10 -14.01
CA LEU A 116 -5.10 23.28 -13.72
C LEU A 116 -5.47 21.82 -13.41
N PRO A 117 -4.62 20.85 -13.80
CA PRO A 117 -4.79 19.46 -13.39
C PRO A 117 -4.41 19.24 -11.93
N GLU A 118 -4.91 18.14 -11.36
CA GLU A 118 -4.54 17.67 -10.03
C GLU A 118 -3.72 16.38 -10.12
N CYS A 119 -2.62 16.29 -9.37
CA CYS A 119 -1.88 15.04 -9.19
C CYS A 119 -2.37 14.33 -7.93
N ILE A 120 -3.07 13.22 -8.12
CA ILE A 120 -3.65 12.41 -7.04
C ILE A 120 -2.79 11.17 -6.81
N PRO A 121 -2.57 10.72 -5.57
CA PRO A 121 -1.79 9.51 -5.35
C PRO A 121 -2.49 8.31 -6.01
N VAL A 122 -1.70 7.35 -6.53
CA VAL A 122 -2.25 6.05 -6.90
C VAL A 122 -2.82 5.36 -5.67
N GLU A 123 -3.87 4.58 -5.88
CA GLU A 123 -4.53 3.81 -4.82
C GLU A 123 -4.40 2.33 -5.13
N CYS A 124 -3.84 1.58 -4.19
CA CYS A 124 -3.77 0.14 -4.25
C CYS A 124 -5.13 -0.48 -3.86
N PRO A 125 -5.47 -1.67 -4.39
CA PRO A 125 -6.69 -2.36 -3.99
C PRO A 125 -6.64 -2.70 -2.50
N HIS A 126 -7.79 -2.93 -1.86
CA HIS A 126 -7.76 -3.40 -0.47
C HIS A 126 -7.00 -4.73 -0.38
N PRO A 127 -6.01 -4.88 0.53
CA PRO A 127 -5.25 -6.12 0.67
C PRO A 127 -6.14 -7.33 0.91
N GLU A 128 -5.80 -8.46 0.30
CA GLU A 128 -6.57 -9.70 0.47
C GLU A 128 -6.36 -10.30 1.86
N GLU A 129 -7.45 -10.76 2.47
CA GLU A 129 -7.36 -11.55 3.69
C GLU A 129 -6.66 -12.90 3.45
N ILE A 130 -5.92 -13.36 4.46
CA ILE A 130 -5.23 -14.65 4.47
C ILE A 130 -5.85 -15.55 5.54
N GLN A 131 -5.92 -16.85 5.26
CA GLN A 131 -6.42 -17.83 6.23
C GLN A 131 -5.53 -17.82 7.47
N ASN A 132 -6.15 -17.86 8.65
CA ASN A 132 -5.48 -17.82 9.95
C ASN A 132 -4.56 -16.61 10.17
N GLY A 133 -4.74 -15.54 9.39
CA GLY A 133 -4.07 -14.27 9.61
C GLY A 133 -5.03 -13.11 9.79
N ILE A 134 -4.44 -11.97 10.05
CA ILE A 134 -5.06 -10.67 10.27
C ILE A 134 -4.23 -9.67 9.46
N VAL A 135 -4.90 -8.82 8.70
CA VAL A 135 -4.27 -7.72 7.98
C VAL A 135 -4.65 -6.40 8.62
N ASP A 136 -3.64 -5.61 8.97
CA ASP A 136 -3.79 -4.25 9.50
C ASP A 136 -3.41 -3.25 8.41
N VAL A 137 -4.38 -2.50 7.91
CA VAL A 137 -4.23 -1.61 6.76
C VAL A 137 -4.09 -0.18 7.26
N GLN A 138 -2.90 0.40 7.09
CA GLN A 138 -2.59 1.76 7.53
C GLN A 138 -2.96 2.84 6.48
N GLY A 139 -3.28 2.41 5.26
CA GLY A 139 -3.73 3.25 4.15
C GLY A 139 -3.69 2.50 2.83
N LEU A 140 -4.25 3.08 1.77
CA LEU A 140 -4.30 2.47 0.42
C LEU A 140 -3.54 3.28 -0.63
N THR A 141 -3.09 4.49 -0.31
CA THR A 141 -2.41 5.38 -1.27
C THR A 141 -0.93 5.04 -1.43
N PHE A 142 -0.27 5.58 -2.46
CA PHE A 142 1.18 5.45 -2.67
C PHE A 142 1.99 5.56 -1.36
N LEU A 143 2.93 4.62 -1.16
CA LEU A 143 3.77 4.46 0.04
C LEU A 143 3.04 4.09 1.34
N SER A 144 1.71 3.93 1.33
CA SER A 144 0.99 3.34 2.46
C SER A 144 1.37 1.88 2.64
N THR A 145 1.21 1.37 3.85
CA THR A 145 1.58 0.00 4.21
C THR A 145 0.42 -0.79 4.75
N ALA A 146 0.50 -2.11 4.60
CA ALA A 146 -0.36 -3.05 5.31
C ALA A 146 0.50 -4.15 5.94
N LEU A 147 0.17 -4.51 7.18
CA LEU A 147 0.89 -5.48 7.99
C LEU A 147 0.07 -6.74 8.17
N TYR A 148 0.63 -7.87 7.77
CA TYR A 148 0.07 -9.19 8.03
C TYR A 148 0.64 -9.77 9.32
N THR A 149 -0.26 -10.34 10.13
CA THR A 149 0.07 -11.09 11.33
C THR A 149 -0.71 -12.39 11.32
N CYS A 150 -0.11 -13.46 11.85
CA CYS A 150 -0.80 -14.74 11.98
C CYS A 150 -1.46 -14.86 13.35
N LYS A 151 -2.59 -15.57 13.41
CA LYS A 151 -3.25 -15.93 14.66
C LYS A 151 -2.35 -16.87 15.47
N PRO A 152 -2.55 -16.98 16.80
CA PRO A 152 -1.79 -17.92 17.64
C PRO A 152 -1.80 -19.35 17.06
N GLY A 153 -0.65 -20.01 17.10
CA GLY A 153 -0.46 -21.36 16.56
C GLY A 153 -0.13 -21.40 15.07
N PHE A 154 0.08 -20.25 14.45
CA PHE A 154 0.51 -20.13 13.07
C PHE A 154 1.73 -19.20 12.96
N GLU A 155 2.64 -19.56 12.08
CA GLU A 155 3.80 -18.77 11.69
C GLU A 155 3.60 -18.15 10.30
N LEU A 156 4.12 -16.93 10.11
CA LEU A 156 4.01 -16.20 8.84
C LEU A 156 5.15 -16.59 7.91
N ILE A 157 4.81 -17.00 6.70
CA ILE A 157 5.73 -17.32 5.62
C ILE A 157 5.57 -16.27 4.51
N GLY A 158 6.66 -15.55 4.22
CA GLY A 158 6.69 -14.46 3.23
C GLY A 158 6.97 -13.09 3.87
N ASN A 159 6.61 -12.02 3.18
CA ASN A 159 6.77 -10.66 3.70
C ASN A 159 5.66 -10.33 4.70
N THR A 160 6.04 -9.87 5.88
CA THR A 160 5.10 -9.42 6.91
C THR A 160 4.40 -8.13 6.50
N THR A 161 5.12 -7.23 5.84
CA THR A 161 4.61 -5.91 5.46
C THR A 161 4.63 -5.77 3.94
N ILE A 162 3.53 -5.25 3.39
CA ILE A 162 3.43 -4.86 1.99
C ILE A 162 3.32 -3.33 1.88
N VAL A 163 3.80 -2.79 0.77
CA VAL A 163 3.85 -1.33 0.52
C VAL A 163 3.17 -1.01 -0.81
N CYS A 164 2.33 0.03 -0.85
CA CYS A 164 1.66 0.45 -2.08
C CYS A 164 2.66 1.10 -3.04
N GLY A 165 2.90 0.45 -4.16
CA GLY A 165 3.86 0.86 -5.18
C GLY A 165 3.35 1.99 -6.08
N GLU A 166 4.26 2.55 -6.87
CA GLU A 166 3.99 3.67 -7.78
C GLU A 166 3.00 3.35 -8.90
N ASN A 167 2.79 2.06 -9.18
CA ASN A 167 1.86 1.54 -10.19
C ASN A 167 0.47 1.19 -9.62
N GLY A 168 0.19 1.50 -8.33
CA GLY A 168 -1.06 1.14 -7.68
C GLY A 168 -1.17 -0.36 -7.36
N GLN A 169 -0.03 -1.05 -7.23
CA GLN A 169 0.02 -2.45 -6.81
C GLN A 169 0.83 -2.62 -5.53
N TRP A 170 0.41 -3.57 -4.71
CA TRP A 170 1.13 -3.93 -3.49
C TRP A 170 2.45 -4.63 -3.81
N ILE A 171 3.53 -4.08 -3.27
CA ILE A 171 4.88 -4.66 -3.30
C ILE A 171 5.05 -5.51 -2.05
N GLY A 172 5.54 -6.73 -2.21
CA GLY A 172 5.82 -7.67 -1.12
C GLY A 172 5.05 -8.99 -1.24
N GLY A 173 4.01 -9.05 -2.08
CA GLY A 173 3.25 -10.28 -2.33
C GLY A 173 2.36 -10.70 -1.15
N LYS A 174 1.49 -11.68 -1.39
CA LYS A 174 0.57 -12.22 -0.37
C LYS A 174 1.29 -13.28 0.49
N PRO A 175 1.48 -13.07 1.81
CA PRO A 175 2.07 -14.08 2.68
C PRO A 175 1.08 -15.21 3.01
N ALA A 176 1.58 -16.28 3.61
CA ALA A 176 0.77 -17.40 4.09
C ALA A 176 1.02 -17.67 5.57
N CYS A 177 -0.03 -17.99 6.32
CA CYS A 177 0.07 -18.46 7.70
C CYS A 177 0.05 -19.99 7.72
N GLN A 178 1.15 -20.60 8.14
CA GLN A 178 1.26 -22.05 8.28
C GLN A 178 1.19 -22.44 9.75
N PRO A 179 0.57 -23.57 10.11
CA PRO A 179 0.52 -24.00 11.50
C PRO A 179 1.93 -24.29 12.01
N VAL A 180 2.23 -23.87 13.24
CA VAL A 180 3.52 -24.19 13.87
C VAL A 180 3.64 -25.72 14.05
N GLN A 181 4.86 -26.23 13.94
CA GLN A 181 5.15 -27.63 14.09
C GLN A 181 5.86 -27.91 15.42
N CYS A 182 5.30 -28.83 16.20
CA CYS A 182 5.92 -29.32 17.42
C CYS A 182 7.12 -30.24 17.12
N PRO A 183 8.07 -30.39 18.07
CA PRO A 183 9.17 -31.32 17.95
C PRO A 183 8.68 -32.75 17.70
N GLU A 184 9.49 -33.53 16.99
CA GLU A 184 9.20 -34.95 16.81
C GLU A 184 8.96 -35.66 18.15
N ALA A 185 7.94 -36.52 18.15
CA ALA A 185 7.56 -37.28 19.33
C ALA A 185 8.75 -38.12 19.83
N LYS A 186 9.13 -37.92 21.09
CA LYS A 186 10.24 -38.66 21.71
C LYS A 186 9.89 -40.15 21.79
N SER A 187 10.84 -41.00 21.42
CA SER A 187 10.66 -42.45 21.52
C SER A 187 10.73 -42.94 22.97
N ILE A 188 9.70 -43.72 23.30
CA ILE A 188 9.45 -44.51 24.51
C ILE A 188 10.32 -45.75 24.75
N GLN A 189 11.07 -45.93 25.84
CA GLN A 189 11.51 -47.31 26.16
C GLN A 189 10.29 -48.15 26.55
N TYR A 190 10.13 -49.34 25.97
CA TYR A 190 8.97 -50.23 26.19
C TYR A 190 7.61 -49.59 25.91
N GLY A 191 7.56 -48.59 25.05
CA GLY A 191 6.30 -47.96 24.63
C GLY A 191 6.31 -47.57 23.15
N ILE A 192 5.13 -47.23 22.67
CA ILE A 192 4.86 -46.80 21.31
C ILE A 192 3.98 -45.55 21.33
N PHE A 193 4.00 -44.78 20.26
CA PHE A 193 3.13 -43.63 20.08
C PHE A 193 2.43 -43.66 18.72
N SER A 194 1.27 -43.00 18.62
CA SER A 194 0.54 -42.85 17.37
C SER A 194 1.31 -41.98 16.38
N ARG A 195 1.49 -42.44 15.13
CA ARG A 195 1.99 -41.57 14.05
C ARG A 195 0.86 -40.64 13.61
N GLN A 196 0.93 -39.38 14.02
CA GLN A 196 0.02 -38.32 13.59
C GLN A 196 0.81 -37.08 13.19
N ASN A 197 0.09 -36.10 12.65
CA ASN A 197 0.65 -34.83 12.23
C ASN A 197 1.09 -34.03 13.47
N LEU A 198 2.21 -33.31 13.39
CA LEU A 198 2.82 -32.63 14.54
C LEU A 198 2.47 -31.13 14.60
N PHE A 199 1.44 -30.72 13.88
CA PHE A 199 1.03 -29.33 13.80
C PHE A 199 0.18 -28.90 14.99
N TYR A 200 0.13 -27.58 15.22
CA TYR A 200 -0.74 -26.96 16.21
C TYR A 200 -2.15 -27.59 16.28
N GLY A 201 -2.58 -27.91 17.51
CA GLY A 201 -3.88 -28.51 17.80
C GLY A 201 -3.98 -30.03 17.56
N GLN A 202 -2.94 -30.65 17.00
CA GLN A 202 -2.88 -32.11 16.85
C GLN A 202 -2.39 -32.78 18.14
N THR A 203 -2.74 -34.05 18.29
CA THR A 203 -2.40 -34.84 19.48
C THR A 203 -1.61 -36.08 19.13
N ILE A 204 -0.71 -36.50 20.03
CA ILE A 204 -0.06 -37.81 19.96
C ILE A 204 -0.45 -38.63 21.19
N THR A 205 -0.72 -39.91 20.98
CA THR A 205 -1.09 -40.83 22.06
C THR A 205 0.02 -41.84 22.30
N TYR A 206 0.50 -41.92 23.53
CA TYR A 206 1.47 -42.89 24.01
C TYR A 206 0.78 -44.11 24.63
N SER A 207 1.38 -45.27 24.45
CA SER A 207 0.95 -46.52 25.09
C SER A 207 2.17 -47.38 25.41
N CYS A 208 2.09 -48.11 26.52
CA CYS A 208 3.15 -49.01 26.94
C CYS A 208 2.92 -50.42 26.41
N GLN A 209 4.02 -51.14 26.17
CA GLN A 209 3.98 -52.56 25.85
C GLN A 209 3.45 -53.36 27.04
N ARG A 210 3.02 -54.59 26.77
CA ARG A 210 2.49 -55.49 27.81
C ARG A 210 3.50 -55.66 28.94
N GLY A 211 3.02 -55.57 30.18
CA GLY A 211 3.84 -55.69 31.38
C GLY A 211 4.47 -54.39 31.88
N PHE A 212 4.20 -53.29 31.19
CA PHE A 212 4.61 -51.95 31.60
C PHE A 212 3.38 -51.07 31.84
N GLN A 213 3.43 -50.24 32.86
CA GLN A 213 2.44 -49.23 33.20
C GLN A 213 2.94 -47.87 32.74
N LEU A 214 2.05 -47.08 32.13
CA LEU A 214 2.34 -45.72 31.69
C LEU A 214 2.28 -44.76 32.89
N GLU A 215 3.34 -43.97 33.06
CA GLU A 215 3.43 -42.93 34.07
C GLU A 215 3.60 -41.57 33.39
N GLY A 216 2.66 -40.66 33.66
CA GLY A 216 2.55 -39.37 32.98
C GLY A 216 1.31 -39.29 32.09
N GLN A 217 1.27 -38.26 31.24
CA GLN A 217 0.13 -38.02 30.37
C GLN A 217 0.19 -38.92 29.13
N SER A 218 -0.87 -39.71 28.89
CA SER A 218 -0.93 -40.61 27.73
C SER A 218 -1.21 -39.89 26.41
N ILE A 219 -1.72 -38.66 26.43
CA ILE A 219 -2.05 -37.86 25.24
C ILE A 219 -1.37 -36.51 25.37
N LEU A 220 -0.52 -36.15 24.41
CA LEU A 220 0.10 -34.82 24.33
C LEU A 220 -0.53 -34.02 23.20
N THR A 221 -0.74 -32.73 23.43
CA THR A 221 -1.32 -31.78 22.47
C THR A 221 -0.29 -30.76 22.04
N CYS A 222 -0.19 -30.50 20.73
CA CYS A 222 0.71 -29.48 20.20
C CYS A 222 0.13 -28.08 20.45
N LEU A 223 0.82 -27.29 21.27
CA LEU A 223 0.44 -25.93 21.64
C LEU A 223 0.75 -24.92 20.54
N ASP A 224 0.15 -23.74 20.67
CA ASP A 224 0.36 -22.58 19.79
C ASP A 224 1.80 -22.06 19.80
N THR A 225 2.56 -22.38 20.85
CA THR A 225 3.99 -22.10 20.99
C THR A 225 4.89 -23.04 20.18
N GLY A 226 4.33 -24.07 19.52
CA GLY A 226 5.10 -25.11 18.85
C GLY A 226 5.77 -26.07 19.83
N LYS A 227 5.21 -26.25 21.03
CA LYS A 227 5.68 -27.20 22.05
C LYS A 227 4.55 -28.12 22.49
N TRP A 228 4.90 -29.30 22.99
CA TRP A 228 3.94 -30.19 23.63
C TRP A 228 3.49 -29.62 24.98
N ASP A 229 2.22 -29.83 25.32
CA ASP A 229 1.61 -29.43 26.60
C ASP A 229 2.23 -30.13 27.82
N PHE A 230 2.71 -31.37 27.65
CA PHE A 230 3.48 -32.10 28.65
C PHE A 230 4.72 -32.77 28.06
N GLU A 231 5.62 -33.23 28.93
CA GLU A 231 6.75 -34.07 28.54
C GLU A 231 6.30 -35.50 28.21
N ALA A 232 7.12 -36.22 27.45
CA ALA A 232 6.86 -37.61 27.09
C ALA A 232 6.76 -38.49 28.36
N PRO A 233 5.73 -39.37 28.45
CA PRO A 233 5.55 -40.26 29.60
C PRO A 233 6.61 -41.36 29.63
N ILE A 234 6.68 -42.10 30.73
CA ILE A 234 7.63 -43.21 30.91
C ILE A 234 6.84 -44.51 31.10
N CYS A 235 7.32 -45.60 30.52
CA CYS A 235 6.79 -46.94 30.74
C CYS A 235 7.61 -47.64 31.83
N LYS A 236 7.04 -47.82 33.02
CA LYS A 236 7.67 -48.56 34.11
C LYS A 236 7.18 -49.99 34.13
N ALA A 237 8.09 -50.94 34.37
CA ALA A 237 7.71 -52.34 34.52
C ALA A 237 6.73 -52.47 35.70
N ILE A 238 5.64 -53.21 35.49
CA ILE A 238 4.71 -53.54 36.57
C ILE A 238 5.48 -54.44 37.53
N SER A 239 5.53 -54.06 38.81
CA SER A 239 6.10 -54.89 39.87
C SER A 239 4.99 -55.58 40.62
N CYS A 240 5.15 -56.87 40.85
CA CYS A 240 4.31 -57.62 41.77
C CYS A 240 4.73 -57.34 43.22
N ASP A 241 3.84 -57.62 44.15
CA ASP A 241 4.19 -57.70 45.57
C ASP A 241 5.18 -58.85 45.80
N ALA A 242 6.01 -58.70 46.83
CA ALA A 242 6.95 -59.74 47.23
C ALA A 242 6.17 -61.05 47.51
N PRO A 243 6.59 -62.19 46.93
CA PRO A 243 5.96 -63.47 47.20
C PRO A 243 5.93 -63.75 48.71
N GLU A 244 4.83 -64.30 49.19
CA GLU A 244 4.74 -64.72 50.58
C GLU A 244 5.79 -65.79 50.89
N ALA A 245 6.29 -65.78 52.13
CA ALA A 245 7.23 -66.80 52.58
C ALA A 245 6.56 -68.18 52.56
N ILE A 246 7.26 -69.18 52.00
CA ILE A 246 6.77 -70.55 51.95
C ILE A 246 7.15 -71.27 53.24
N GLU A 247 6.18 -71.93 53.86
CA GLU A 247 6.44 -72.81 55.00
C GLU A 247 7.28 -74.02 54.57
N ASN A 248 8.37 -74.29 55.29
CA ASN A 248 9.33 -75.34 54.95
C ASN A 248 10.03 -75.17 53.58
N GLY A 249 10.12 -73.95 53.05
CA GLY A 249 10.82 -73.64 51.80
C GLY A 249 11.51 -72.28 51.83
N PHE A 250 12.16 -71.93 50.72
CA PHE A 250 12.75 -70.63 50.48
C PHE A 250 12.42 -70.11 49.08
N VAL A 251 12.29 -68.79 48.98
CA VAL A 251 12.01 -68.06 47.74
C VAL A 251 13.30 -67.35 47.31
N GLU A 252 13.78 -67.62 46.10
CA GLU A 252 14.97 -66.98 45.54
C GLU A 252 14.57 -66.00 44.43
N GLY A 253 15.13 -64.80 44.50
CA GLY A 253 14.87 -63.70 43.56
C GLY A 253 14.48 -62.41 44.29
N ALA A 254 15.16 -61.31 43.95
CA ALA A 254 14.95 -60.00 44.55
C ALA A 254 14.32 -58.97 43.58
N ASP A 255 14.15 -59.35 42.32
CA ASP A 255 13.48 -58.55 41.30
C ASP A 255 12.08 -59.11 41.05
N TYR A 256 11.05 -58.31 41.33
CA TYR A 256 9.64 -58.66 41.17
C TYR A 256 9.00 -57.92 39.97
N SER A 257 9.82 -57.31 39.11
CA SER A 257 9.36 -56.63 37.92
C SER A 257 8.92 -57.60 36.83
N TYR A 258 8.05 -57.12 35.93
CA TYR A 258 7.54 -57.92 34.83
C TYR A 258 8.65 -58.55 33.99
N GLY A 259 8.63 -59.88 33.87
CA GLY A 259 9.63 -60.67 33.15
C GLY A 259 10.74 -61.24 34.04
N ALA A 260 10.81 -60.85 35.32
CA ALA A 260 11.71 -61.46 36.30
C ALA A 260 11.24 -62.88 36.68
N MET A 261 12.20 -63.74 37.06
CA MET A 261 11.95 -65.12 37.46
C MET A 261 12.16 -65.27 38.97
N ILE A 262 11.19 -65.88 39.64
CA ILE A 262 11.27 -66.28 41.05
C ILE A 262 11.34 -67.80 41.12
N ILE A 263 12.27 -68.31 41.92
CA ILE A 263 12.48 -69.74 42.11
C ILE A 263 12.00 -70.12 43.51
N TYR A 264 11.16 -71.15 43.56
CA TYR A 264 10.66 -71.72 44.81
C TYR A 264 11.37 -73.04 45.07
N SER A 265 11.99 -73.17 46.24
CA SER A 265 12.77 -74.34 46.63
C SER A 265 12.31 -74.86 47.98
N CYS A 266 12.09 -76.17 48.09
CA CYS A 266 11.73 -76.81 49.36
C CYS A 266 12.97 -77.07 50.21
N MET A 267 12.83 -77.01 51.54
CA MET A 267 13.86 -77.50 52.44
C MET A 267 14.00 -79.03 52.30
N PRO A 268 15.21 -79.58 52.53
CA PRO A 268 15.43 -81.02 52.49
C PRO A 268 14.45 -81.78 53.39
N GLY A 269 13.74 -82.77 52.84
CA GLY A 269 12.76 -83.59 53.56
C GLY A 269 11.30 -83.15 53.37
N PHE A 270 11.05 -82.06 52.65
CA PHE A 270 9.73 -81.58 52.25
C PHE A 270 9.62 -81.60 50.72
N SER A 271 8.42 -81.83 50.16
CA SER A 271 8.15 -81.92 48.72
C SER A 271 6.86 -81.22 48.35
#